data_AF-A0A424RM23-F1
#
_entry.id   AF-A0A424RM23-F1
#
_cell.length_a   1.000
_cell.length_b   1.000
_cell.length_c   1.000
_cell.angle_alpha   90.00
_cell.angle_beta   90.00
_cell.angle_gamma   90.00
#
_symmetry.space_group_name_H-M   'P 1'
#
loop_
_entity.id
_entity.type
_entity.pdbx_description
1 polymer ?
#
loop_
_entity_poly.entity_id
_entity_poly.type
_entity_poly.pdbx_seq_one_letter_code
_entity_poly.pdbx_strand_id
1 'polypeptide(L)'
;MSVEKRPVQQESLVINLLFNLVLPTIILKALSNEDYLGIKLAVITALAFPLIYGLRDLIKRKVFNFFSALGFISVLLTGGLTLLELDAIYYAIKEASIPGLFGLATLLSLKTPTPLVRTLLLNENLVDLELIHSALARNERKEEFESLLFNGSWILAGGFFLSACLNYILAIALLTAEPGTVLFNEQLGNMIFLSFPVIMLPVTLVLMGNLYYLLNGISRITELPLEEVFKLKDEQSTEPKS
;
A
#
# COMPACT_ATOMS: atom_id res chain seq x y z
N MET A 1 21.18 -9.66 30.88
CA MET A 1 21.46 -8.96 29.61
C MET A 1 20.13 -8.59 28.98
N SER A 2 19.67 -7.38 29.22
CA SER A 2 18.50 -6.78 28.57
C SER A 2 18.85 -6.52 27.10
N VAL A 3 18.23 -7.25 26.19
CA VAL A 3 18.34 -6.99 24.74
C VAL A 3 17.53 -5.72 24.48
N GLU A 4 18.23 -4.59 24.43
CA GLU A 4 17.69 -3.31 24.03
C GLU A 4 17.13 -3.42 22.61
N LYS A 5 15.79 -3.44 22.51
CA LYS A 5 15.06 -3.40 21.24
C LYS A 5 15.33 -2.02 20.63
N ARG A 6 16.35 -1.91 19.78
CA ARG A 6 16.61 -0.67 19.03
C ARG A 6 15.33 -0.29 18.29
N PRO A 7 14.86 0.97 18.40
CA PRO A 7 13.67 1.39 17.70
C PRO A 7 13.89 1.18 16.19
N VAL A 8 12.92 0.54 15.55
CA VAL A 8 12.88 0.41 14.09
C VAL A 8 12.86 1.82 13.54
N GLN A 9 13.99 2.32 13.03
CA GLN A 9 14.07 3.64 12.42
C GLN A 9 13.01 3.72 11.31
N GLN A 10 11.96 4.50 11.57
CA GLN A 10 11.02 4.90 10.54
C GLN A 10 11.84 5.68 9.51
N GLU A 11 11.78 5.24 8.25
CA GLU A 11 12.49 5.95 7.18
C GLU A 11 11.98 7.39 7.15
N SER A 12 12.88 8.36 6.92
CA SER A 12 12.38 9.70 6.62
C SER A 12 11.58 9.58 5.31
N LEU A 13 10.28 9.83 5.37
CA LEU A 13 9.37 9.79 4.21
C LEU A 13 9.93 10.53 3.01
N VAL A 14 10.68 11.62 3.26
CA VAL A 14 11.39 12.40 2.24
C VAL A 14 12.43 11.59 1.47
N ILE A 15 13.29 10.82 2.16
CA ILE A 15 14.30 9.97 1.50
C ILE A 15 13.63 8.85 0.71
N ASN A 16 12.59 8.21 1.26
CA ASN A 16 11.86 7.16 0.54
C ASN A 16 11.25 7.72 -0.76
N LEU A 17 10.56 8.86 -0.68
CA LEU A 17 9.97 9.53 -1.84
C LEU A 17 11.03 9.95 -2.87
N LEU A 18 12.18 10.45 -2.42
CA LEU A 18 13.26 10.87 -3.31
C LEU A 18 13.79 9.69 -4.14
N PHE A 19 14.09 8.56 -3.49
CA PHE A 19 14.71 7.39 -4.13
C PHE A 19 13.73 6.50 -4.90
N ASN A 20 12.47 6.42 -4.49
CA ASN A 20 11.47 5.55 -5.15
C ASN A 20 10.59 6.27 -6.18
N LEU A 21 10.54 7.61 -6.17
CA LEU A 21 9.67 8.39 -7.06
C LEU A 21 10.43 9.47 -7.82
N VAL A 22 11.01 10.44 -7.10
CA VAL A 22 11.53 11.67 -7.71
C VAL A 22 12.72 11.39 -8.63
N LEU A 23 13.75 10.69 -8.12
CA LEU A 23 14.95 10.39 -8.90
C LEU A 23 14.64 9.53 -10.13
N PRO A 24 13.93 8.37 -10.02
CA PRO A 24 13.59 7.56 -11.18
C PRO A 24 12.82 8.33 -12.25
N THR A 25 11.81 9.12 -11.86
CA THR A 25 11.00 9.92 -12.79
C THR A 25 11.84 10.96 -13.52
N ILE A 26 12.70 11.71 -12.81
CA ILE A 26 13.56 12.71 -13.44
C ILE A 26 14.54 12.04 -14.41
N ILE A 27 15.12 10.90 -14.04
CA ILE A 27 16.05 10.17 -14.91
C ILE A 27 15.36 9.71 -16.18
N LEU A 28 14.18 9.10 -16.08
CA LEU A 28 13.44 8.63 -17.25
C LEU A 28 13.05 9.78 -18.18
N LYS A 29 12.63 10.92 -17.62
CA LYS A 29 12.20 12.08 -18.41
C LYS A 29 13.35 12.87 -19.05
N ALA A 30 14.40 13.14 -18.29
CA ALA A 30 15.43 14.11 -18.68
C ALA A 30 16.69 13.46 -19.26
N LEU A 31 17.01 12.23 -18.86
CA LEU A 31 18.29 11.59 -19.16
C LEU A 31 18.19 10.47 -20.22
N SER A 32 17.01 10.21 -20.77
CA SER A 32 16.79 9.16 -21.78
C SER A 32 17.28 9.49 -23.20
N ASN A 33 17.65 10.75 -23.48
CA ASN A 33 18.19 11.15 -24.78
C ASN A 33 19.57 10.52 -25.04
N GLU A 34 19.91 10.33 -26.32
CA GLU A 34 21.20 9.74 -26.74
C GLU A 34 22.42 10.58 -26.34
N ASP A 35 22.25 11.90 -26.20
CA ASP A 35 23.30 12.81 -25.71
C ASP A 35 23.63 12.62 -24.21
N TYR A 36 22.83 11.84 -23.49
CA TYR A 36 23.01 11.56 -22.05
C TYR A 36 23.23 10.06 -21.79
N LEU A 37 22.26 9.37 -21.17
CA LEU A 37 22.37 7.94 -20.87
C LEU A 37 21.87 7.08 -22.04
N GLY A 38 21.02 7.64 -22.91
CA GLY A 38 20.24 6.86 -23.85
C GLY A 38 19.18 6.01 -23.15
N ILE A 39 18.32 5.39 -23.96
CA ILE A 39 17.04 4.83 -23.53
C ILE A 39 17.21 3.71 -22.50
N LYS A 40 18.09 2.74 -22.78
CA LYS A 40 18.26 1.54 -21.94
C LYS A 40 19.01 1.83 -20.64
N LEU A 41 20.07 2.64 -20.69
CA LEU A 41 20.83 2.95 -19.47
C LEU A 41 20.06 3.91 -18.56
N ALA A 42 19.22 4.80 -19.10
CA ALA A 42 18.33 5.62 -18.28
C ALA A 42 17.38 4.76 -17.45
N VAL A 43 16.79 3.71 -18.05
CA VAL A 43 15.91 2.75 -17.36
C VAL A 43 16.65 1.98 -16.29
N ILE A 44 17.82 1.41 -16.61
CA ILE A 44 18.65 0.68 -15.64
C ILE A 44 19.02 1.59 -14.47
N THR A 45 19.44 2.82 -14.76
CA THR A 45 19.85 3.79 -13.74
C THR A 45 18.67 4.22 -12.87
N ALA A 46 17.51 4.52 -13.48
CA ALA A 46 16.30 4.89 -12.76
C ALA A 46 15.84 3.79 -11.80
N LEU A 47 15.86 2.52 -12.22
CA LEU A 47 15.41 1.39 -11.41
C LEU A 47 16.46 0.92 -10.40
N ALA A 48 17.75 1.23 -10.61
CA ALA A 48 18.79 0.95 -9.62
C ALA A 48 18.52 1.68 -8.29
N PHE A 49 17.96 2.89 -8.32
CA PHE A 49 17.64 3.64 -7.08
C PHE A 49 16.66 2.89 -6.16
N PRO A 50 15.42 2.54 -6.59
CA PRO A 50 14.48 1.81 -5.75
C PRO A 50 15.00 0.41 -5.39
N LEU A 51 15.73 -0.26 -6.29
CA LEU A 51 16.30 -1.59 -6.01
C LEU A 51 17.39 -1.55 -4.94
N ILE A 52 18.38 -0.66 -5.06
CA ILE A 52 19.46 -0.50 -4.08
C ILE A 52 18.90 -0.02 -2.75
N TYR A 53 17.95 0.92 -2.78
CA TYR A 53 17.29 1.42 -1.60
C TYR A 53 16.53 0.31 -0.87
N GLY A 54 15.67 -0.42 -1.58
CA GLY A 54 14.92 -1.56 -1.04
C GLY A 54 15.83 -2.67 -0.52
N LEU A 55 16.91 -3.00 -1.24
CA LEU A 55 17.87 -4.02 -0.80
C LEU A 55 18.63 -3.60 0.46
N ARG A 56 19.05 -2.33 0.55
CA ARG A 56 19.70 -1.78 1.75
C ARG A 56 18.76 -1.84 2.95
N ASP A 57 17.49 -1.50 2.75
CA ASP A 57 16.49 -1.55 3.82
C ASP A 57 16.25 -2.99 4.30
N LEU A 58 16.12 -3.93 3.35
CA LEU A 58 16.02 -5.37 3.63
C LEU A 58 17.20 -5.90 4.46
N ILE A 59 18.44 -5.55 4.06
CA ILE A 59 19.66 -5.99 4.77
C ILE A 59 19.72 -5.39 6.19
N LYS A 60 19.35 -4.11 6.35
CA LYS A 60 19.37 -3.45 7.66
C LYS A 60 18.30 -3.98 8.61
N ARG A 61 17.08 -4.20 8.11
CA ARG A 61 15.94 -4.64 8.94
C ARG A 61 15.95 -6.13 9.22
N LYS A 62 16.62 -6.96 8.39
CA LYS A 62 16.64 -8.43 8.47
C LYS A 62 15.25 -9.10 8.49
N VAL A 63 14.20 -8.37 8.12
CA VAL A 63 12.83 -8.87 8.07
C VAL A 63 12.38 -8.81 6.61
N PHE A 64 12.50 -9.94 5.92
CA PHE A 64 11.90 -10.10 4.60
C PHE A 64 10.41 -10.34 4.78
N ASN A 65 9.61 -9.29 4.68
CA ASN A 65 8.16 -9.39 4.75
C ASN A 65 7.53 -9.42 3.35
N PHE A 66 6.29 -9.88 3.27
CA PHE A 66 5.55 -10.01 2.01
C PHE A 66 5.50 -8.70 1.20
N PHE A 67 5.36 -7.55 1.86
CA PHE A 67 5.28 -6.25 1.19
C PHE A 67 6.62 -5.85 0.55
N SER A 68 7.74 -6.05 1.25
CA SER A 68 9.07 -5.78 0.69
C SER A 68 9.37 -6.69 -0.51
N ALA A 69 8.98 -7.96 -0.45
CA ALA A 69 9.12 -8.88 -1.58
C ALA A 69 8.30 -8.43 -2.79
N LEU A 70 7.03 -8.05 -2.56
CA LEU A 70 6.12 -7.61 -3.60
C LEU A 70 6.60 -6.32 -4.27
N GLY A 71 7.09 -5.36 -3.49
CA GLY A 71 7.69 -4.12 -3.99
C GLY A 71 8.92 -4.38 -4.86
N PHE A 72 9.82 -5.25 -4.40
CA PHE A 72 11.02 -5.62 -5.17
C PHE A 72 10.66 -6.30 -6.50
N ILE A 73 9.75 -7.28 -6.48
CA ILE A 73 9.25 -7.94 -7.70
C ILE A 73 8.58 -6.94 -8.63
N SER A 74 7.79 -6.00 -8.11
CA SER A 74 7.12 -4.97 -8.91
C SER A 74 8.10 -4.11 -9.68
N VAL A 75 9.18 -3.66 -9.04
CA VAL A 75 10.24 -2.86 -9.68
C VAL A 75 10.99 -3.68 -10.73
N LEU A 76 11.32 -4.94 -10.42
CA LEU A 76 11.95 -5.85 -11.39
C LEU A 76 11.06 -6.09 -12.61
N LEU A 77 9.75 -6.27 -12.41
CA LEU A 77 8.80 -6.43 -13.52
C LEU A 77 8.76 -5.17 -14.38
N THR A 78 8.68 -3.97 -13.78
CA THR A 78 8.75 -2.71 -14.55
C THR A 78 10.01 -2.63 -15.40
N GLY A 79 11.18 -2.98 -14.82
CA GLY A 79 12.43 -3.00 -15.56
C GLY A 79 12.47 -4.04 -16.66
N GLY A 80 11.99 -5.24 -16.39
CA GLY A 80 11.86 -6.31 -17.38
C GLY A 80 10.98 -5.88 -18.56
N LEU A 81 9.78 -5.34 -18.29
CA LEU A 81 8.88 -4.85 -19.32
C LEU A 81 9.52 -3.76 -20.18
N THR A 82 10.27 -2.85 -19.55
CA THR A 82 10.88 -1.71 -20.26
C THR A 82 12.08 -2.14 -21.11
N LEU A 83 12.94 -3.00 -20.58
CA LEU A 83 14.11 -3.49 -21.29
C LEU A 83 13.78 -4.49 -22.41
N LEU A 84 12.66 -5.20 -22.27
CA LEU A 84 12.11 -6.06 -23.31
C LEU A 84 11.23 -5.31 -24.31
N GLU A 85 11.09 -3.99 -24.17
CA GLU A 85 10.35 -3.13 -25.10
C GLU A 85 8.90 -3.62 -25.30
N LEU A 86 8.25 -4.04 -24.20
CA LEU A 86 6.88 -4.56 -24.25
C LEU A 86 5.85 -3.44 -24.33
N ASP A 87 4.72 -3.76 -24.96
CA ASP A 87 3.61 -2.83 -25.15
C ASP A 87 2.95 -2.40 -23.83
N ALA A 88 2.29 -1.24 -23.88
CA ALA A 88 1.57 -0.63 -22.76
C ALA A 88 0.59 -1.57 -22.03
N ILE A 89 0.00 -2.54 -22.74
CA ILE A 89 -0.92 -3.52 -22.18
C ILE A 89 -0.28 -4.36 -21.07
N TYR A 90 1.01 -4.70 -21.19
CA TYR A 90 1.72 -5.48 -20.18
C TYR A 90 1.96 -4.68 -18.91
N TYR A 91 2.21 -3.37 -19.03
CA TYR A 91 2.27 -2.46 -17.89
C TYR A 91 0.91 -2.34 -17.22
N ALA A 92 -0.14 -2.13 -18.01
CA ALA A 92 -1.50 -2.01 -17.50
C ALA A 92 -1.93 -3.26 -16.71
N ILE A 93 -1.65 -4.46 -17.24
CA ILE A 93 -1.90 -5.73 -16.53
C ILE A 93 -1.08 -5.79 -15.25
N LYS A 94 0.23 -5.50 -15.31
CA LYS A 94 1.14 -5.55 -14.16
C LYS A 94 0.70 -4.62 -13.03
N GLU A 95 0.46 -3.34 -13.34
CA GLU A 95 0.09 -2.34 -12.33
C GLU A 95 -1.30 -2.61 -11.73
N ALA A 96 -2.24 -3.13 -12.54
CA ALA A 96 -3.57 -3.52 -12.06
C ALA A 96 -3.57 -4.84 -11.27
N SER A 97 -2.57 -5.71 -11.45
CA SER A 97 -2.53 -7.05 -10.86
C SER A 97 -2.44 -6.99 -9.35
N ILE A 98 -1.56 -6.16 -8.77
CA ILE A 98 -1.38 -6.13 -7.31
C ILE A 98 -2.67 -5.68 -6.61
N PRO A 99 -3.30 -4.54 -6.96
CA PRO A 99 -4.56 -4.16 -6.35
C PRO A 99 -5.69 -5.15 -6.66
N GLY A 100 -5.76 -5.69 -7.88
CA GLY A 100 -6.75 -6.70 -8.26
C GLY A 100 -6.67 -7.95 -7.38
N LEU A 101 -5.45 -8.44 -7.11
CA LEU A 101 -5.22 -9.57 -6.21
C LEU A 101 -5.62 -9.23 -4.76
N PHE A 102 -5.33 -8.02 -4.26
CA PHE A 102 -5.78 -7.61 -2.92
C PHE A 102 -7.31 -7.48 -2.83
N GLY A 103 -7.97 -6.99 -3.88
CA GLY A 103 -9.44 -6.94 -3.96
C GLY A 103 -10.04 -8.34 -3.92
N LEU A 104 -9.52 -9.26 -4.73
CA LEU A 104 -9.94 -10.66 -4.73
C LEU A 104 -9.67 -11.35 -3.39
N ALA A 105 -8.47 -11.16 -2.81
CA ALA A 105 -8.13 -11.72 -1.50
C ALA A 105 -9.09 -11.21 -0.41
N THR A 106 -9.48 -9.94 -0.46
CA THR A 106 -10.46 -9.35 0.45
C THR A 106 -11.83 -10.03 0.31
N LEU A 107 -12.32 -10.21 -0.91
CA LEU A 107 -13.61 -10.91 -1.12
C LEU A 107 -13.54 -12.40 -0.74
N LEU A 108 -12.45 -13.08 -1.06
CA LEU A 108 -12.27 -14.49 -0.69
C LEU A 108 -12.17 -14.65 0.83
N SER A 109 -11.58 -13.68 1.53
CA SER A 109 -11.50 -13.69 2.99
C SER A 109 -12.87 -13.65 3.68
N LEU A 110 -13.92 -13.14 3.04
CA LEU A 110 -15.28 -13.16 3.57
C LEU A 110 -15.82 -14.58 3.77
N LYS A 111 -15.28 -15.57 3.04
CA LYS A 111 -15.63 -16.98 3.19
C LYS A 111 -14.81 -17.68 4.29
N THR A 112 -13.87 -16.97 4.91
CA THR A 112 -13.02 -17.51 5.97
C THR A 112 -13.51 -17.05 7.35
N PRO A 113 -13.16 -17.76 8.44
CA PRO A 113 -13.54 -17.37 9.80
C PRO A 113 -12.98 -16.01 10.24
N THR A 114 -11.95 -15.49 9.55
CA THR A 114 -11.27 -14.24 9.87
C THR A 114 -11.14 -13.37 8.62
N PRO A 115 -12.22 -12.65 8.22
CA PRO A 115 -12.17 -11.72 7.10
C PRO A 115 -11.02 -10.73 7.24
N LEU A 116 -10.44 -10.31 6.11
CA LEU A 116 -9.24 -9.47 6.12
C LEU A 116 -9.45 -8.16 6.89
N VAL A 117 -10.62 -7.55 6.75
CA VAL A 117 -11.01 -6.34 7.51
C VAL A 117 -10.98 -6.58 9.01
N ARG A 118 -11.45 -7.75 9.47
CA ARG A 118 -11.39 -8.13 10.88
C ARG A 118 -9.94 -8.16 11.34
N THR A 119 -9.06 -8.83 10.61
CA THR A 119 -7.65 -8.95 11.01
C THR A 119 -6.90 -7.61 10.98
N LEU A 120 -7.25 -6.73 10.04
CA LEU A 120 -6.66 -5.39 9.92
C LEU A 120 -7.11 -4.42 11.00
N LEU A 121 -8.41 -4.41 11.35
CA LEU A 121 -8.96 -3.50 12.36
C LEU A 121 -8.91 -4.06 13.77
N LEU A 122 -9.27 -5.32 13.95
CA LEU A 122 -9.34 -6.02 15.24
C LEU A 122 -8.01 -6.69 15.57
N ASN A 123 -6.93 -5.91 15.45
CA ASN A 123 -5.61 -6.34 15.88
C ASN A 123 -5.44 -6.02 17.37
N GLU A 124 -5.05 -6.98 18.20
CA GLU A 124 -4.84 -6.79 19.65
C GLU A 124 -3.82 -5.70 20.00
N ASN A 125 -2.93 -5.35 19.05
CA ASN A 125 -1.99 -4.25 19.18
C ASN A 125 -2.64 -2.87 18.99
N LEU A 126 -3.80 -2.81 18.34
CA LEU A 126 -4.51 -1.58 18.01
C LEU A 126 -5.74 -1.39 18.90
N VAL A 127 -6.50 -2.46 19.17
CA VAL A 127 -7.78 -2.38 19.87
C VAL A 127 -7.87 -3.35 21.05
N ASP A 128 -8.77 -3.04 22.00
CA ASP A 128 -9.12 -3.94 23.09
C ASP A 128 -10.21 -4.93 22.69
N LEU A 129 -9.80 -6.13 22.26
CA LEU A 129 -10.71 -7.18 21.82
C LEU A 129 -11.61 -7.69 22.94
N GLU A 130 -11.11 -7.79 24.17
CA GLU A 130 -11.91 -8.28 25.30
C GLU A 130 -13.02 -7.30 25.63
N LEU A 131 -12.70 -5.99 25.62
CA LEU A 131 -13.67 -4.93 25.84
C LEU A 131 -14.75 -4.92 24.75
N ILE A 132 -14.35 -5.00 23.47
CA ILE A 132 -15.29 -5.07 22.34
C ILE A 132 -16.19 -6.30 22.47
N HIS A 133 -15.63 -7.49 22.71
CA HIS A 133 -16.41 -8.72 22.81
C HIS A 133 -17.39 -8.71 23.99
N SER A 134 -16.99 -8.13 25.11
CA SER A 134 -17.85 -7.96 26.30
C SER A 134 -18.99 -6.99 26.03
N ALA A 135 -18.70 -5.84 25.39
CA ALA A 135 -19.71 -4.87 24.99
C ALA A 135 -20.71 -5.44 23.97
N LEU A 136 -20.22 -6.17 22.97
CA LEU A 136 -21.06 -6.85 21.98
C LEU A 136 -21.98 -7.91 22.60
N ALA A 137 -21.50 -8.64 23.61
CA ALA A 137 -22.31 -9.60 24.33
C ALA A 137 -23.38 -8.93 25.19
N ARG A 138 -23.01 -7.84 25.89
CA ARG A 138 -23.93 -7.05 26.72
C ARG A 138 -25.04 -6.37 25.92
N ASN A 139 -24.70 -5.87 24.73
CA ASN A 139 -25.63 -5.10 23.89
C ASN A 139 -26.46 -6.00 22.95
N GLU A 140 -26.18 -7.31 22.90
CA GLU A 140 -26.82 -8.28 22.00
C GLU A 140 -26.72 -7.93 20.49
N ARG A 141 -25.71 -7.14 20.08
CA ARG A 141 -25.54 -6.64 18.71
C ARG A 141 -24.44 -7.32 17.88
N LYS A 142 -24.17 -8.60 18.17
CA LYS A 142 -23.14 -9.37 17.43
C LYS A 142 -23.43 -9.45 15.92
N GLU A 143 -24.67 -9.66 15.53
CA GLU A 143 -25.05 -9.76 14.11
C GLU A 143 -24.89 -8.43 13.36
N GLU A 144 -25.22 -7.31 14.01
CA GLU A 144 -24.99 -5.97 13.47
C GLU A 144 -23.49 -5.70 13.27
N PHE A 145 -22.66 -6.17 14.20
CA PHE A 145 -21.21 -6.06 14.10
C PHE A 145 -20.63 -6.88 12.95
N GLU A 146 -21.08 -8.13 12.75
CA GLU A 146 -20.65 -8.92 11.59
C GLU A 146 -21.09 -8.28 10.27
N SER A 147 -22.31 -7.72 10.22
CA SER A 147 -22.82 -7.00 9.05
C SER A 147 -21.99 -5.74 8.75
N LEU A 148 -21.57 -5.02 9.78
CA LEU A 148 -20.67 -3.87 9.66
C LEU A 148 -19.33 -4.27 9.03
N LEU A 149 -18.70 -5.34 9.53
CA LEU A 149 -17.43 -5.85 8.99
C LEU A 149 -17.58 -6.40 7.57
N PHE A 150 -18.69 -7.06 7.27
CA PHE A 150 -19.01 -7.55 5.93
C PHE A 150 -19.11 -6.40 4.92
N ASN A 151 -19.88 -5.35 5.25
CA ASN A 151 -20.02 -4.17 4.41
C ASN A 151 -18.68 -3.44 4.24
N GLY A 152 -17.91 -3.30 5.33
CA GLY A 152 -16.58 -2.70 5.25
C GLY A 152 -15.61 -3.50 4.38
N SER A 153 -15.76 -4.82 4.31
CA SER A 153 -14.95 -5.68 3.42
C SER A 153 -15.30 -5.46 1.95
N TRP A 154 -16.58 -5.24 1.63
CA TRP A 154 -17.00 -4.86 0.28
C TRP A 154 -16.48 -3.50 -0.14
N ILE A 155 -16.53 -2.49 0.75
CA ILE A 155 -15.97 -1.16 0.46
C ILE A 155 -14.45 -1.26 0.27
N LEU A 156 -13.75 -2.02 1.12
CA LEU A 156 -12.31 -2.25 1.00
C LEU A 156 -11.95 -2.91 -0.35
N ALA A 157 -12.65 -3.99 -0.71
CA ALA A 157 -12.47 -4.65 -2.00
C ALA A 157 -12.76 -3.70 -3.18
N GLY A 158 -13.81 -2.90 -3.07
CA GLY A 158 -14.15 -1.85 -4.04
C GLY A 158 -13.03 -0.83 -4.22
N GLY A 159 -12.39 -0.38 -3.13
CA GLY A 159 -11.23 0.51 -3.19
C GLY A 159 -10.04 -0.11 -3.92
N PHE A 160 -9.78 -1.41 -3.72
CA PHE A 160 -8.73 -2.13 -4.44
C PHE A 160 -9.06 -2.33 -5.93
N PHE A 161 -10.31 -2.64 -6.28
CA PHE A 161 -10.71 -2.73 -7.69
C PHE A 161 -10.70 -1.37 -8.39
N LEU A 162 -11.12 -0.30 -7.69
CA LEU A 162 -10.97 1.07 -8.18
C LEU A 162 -9.49 1.36 -8.48
N SER A 163 -8.59 1.02 -7.56
CA SER A 163 -7.15 1.14 -7.77
C SER A 163 -6.67 0.35 -8.99
N ALA A 164 -7.10 -0.90 -9.16
CA ALA A 164 -6.74 -1.73 -10.31
C ALA A 164 -7.21 -1.10 -11.63
N CYS A 165 -8.47 -0.65 -11.69
CA CYS A 165 -9.05 0.01 -12.85
C CYS A 165 -8.31 1.30 -13.20
N LEU A 166 -8.04 2.17 -12.21
CA LEU A 166 -7.32 3.42 -12.42
C LEU A 166 -5.89 3.18 -12.91
N ASN A 167 -5.18 2.19 -12.35
CA ASN A 167 -3.85 1.79 -12.83
C ASN A 167 -3.89 1.35 -14.31
N TYR A 168 -4.84 0.48 -14.64
CA TYR A 168 -4.98 -0.02 -16.01
C TYR A 168 -5.28 1.11 -17.00
N ILE A 169 -6.26 1.95 -16.68
CA ILE A 169 -6.68 3.08 -17.53
C ILE A 169 -5.52 4.07 -17.69
N LEU A 170 -4.84 4.43 -16.61
CA LEU A 170 -3.73 5.39 -16.65
C LEU A 170 -2.58 4.90 -17.52
N ALA A 171 -2.24 3.61 -17.42
CA ALA A 171 -1.18 3.00 -18.22
C ALA A 171 -1.52 3.04 -19.72
N ILE A 172 -2.72 2.60 -20.11
CA ILE A 172 -3.14 2.62 -21.52
C ILE A 172 -3.29 4.05 -22.07
N ALA A 173 -3.75 4.99 -21.24
CA ALA A 173 -3.96 6.37 -21.65
C ALA A 173 -2.66 7.16 -21.84
N LEU A 174 -1.61 6.87 -21.04
CA LEU A 174 -0.35 7.61 -21.10
C LEU A 174 0.71 6.95 -21.96
N LEU A 175 0.85 5.62 -21.92
CA LEU A 175 1.86 4.88 -22.68
C LEU A 175 1.36 4.63 -24.11
N THR A 176 1.48 5.64 -24.95
CA THR A 176 1.01 5.63 -26.35
C THR A 176 2.15 5.63 -27.36
N ALA A 177 3.36 5.98 -26.93
CA ALA A 177 4.55 5.92 -27.77
C ALA A 177 5.00 4.47 -28.02
N GLU A 178 5.80 4.27 -29.07
CA GLU A 178 6.42 2.97 -29.33
C GLU A 178 7.41 2.61 -28.21
N PRO A 179 7.37 1.38 -27.67
CA PRO A 179 8.35 0.91 -26.71
C PRO A 179 9.79 1.07 -27.22
N GLY A 180 10.73 1.32 -26.30
CA GLY A 180 12.13 1.52 -26.68
C GLY A 180 12.43 2.90 -27.30
N THR A 181 11.51 3.87 -27.22
CA THR A 181 11.73 5.27 -27.60
C THR A 181 11.98 6.17 -26.39
N VAL A 182 12.61 7.33 -26.61
CA VAL A 182 12.76 8.36 -25.57
C VAL A 182 11.40 8.82 -25.05
N LEU A 183 10.45 9.04 -25.96
CA LEU A 183 9.10 9.48 -25.63
C LEU A 183 8.38 8.46 -24.74
N PHE A 184 8.57 7.16 -24.99
CA PHE A 184 8.02 6.12 -24.13
C PHE A 184 8.57 6.19 -22.70
N ASN A 185 9.88 6.39 -22.52
CA ASN A 185 10.46 6.58 -21.18
C ASN A 185 9.92 7.84 -20.48
N GLU A 186 9.73 8.93 -21.22
CA GLU A 186 9.12 10.14 -20.68
C GLU A 186 7.68 9.90 -20.22
N GLN A 187 6.88 9.20 -21.04
CA GLN A 187 5.52 8.79 -20.71
C GLN A 187 5.48 7.84 -19.50
N LEU A 188 6.43 6.91 -19.38
CA LEU A 188 6.58 6.04 -18.22
C LEU A 188 6.87 6.84 -16.94
N GLY A 189 7.80 7.81 -17.02
CA GLY A 189 8.06 8.73 -15.90
C GLY A 189 6.84 9.56 -15.52
N ASN A 190 6.08 10.05 -16.51
CA ASN A 190 4.81 10.75 -16.31
C ASN A 190 3.76 9.87 -15.64
N MET A 191 3.61 8.62 -16.08
CA MET A 191 2.68 7.66 -15.51
C MET A 191 2.99 7.41 -14.04
N ILE A 192 4.25 7.13 -13.70
CA ILE A 192 4.69 6.92 -12.30
C ILE A 192 4.33 8.14 -11.43
N PHE A 193 4.57 9.35 -11.93
CA PHE A 193 4.25 10.58 -11.21
C PHE A 193 2.74 10.80 -11.05
N LEU A 194 1.97 10.63 -12.14
CA LEU A 194 0.52 10.84 -12.16
C LEU A 194 -0.25 9.78 -11.39
N SER A 195 0.32 8.58 -11.18
CA SER A 195 -0.26 7.56 -10.32
C SER A 195 -0.53 8.08 -8.91
N PHE A 196 0.28 9.02 -8.40
CA PHE A 196 0.06 9.60 -7.07
C PHE A 196 -1.28 10.39 -6.99
N PRO A 197 -1.51 11.46 -7.75
CA PRO A 197 -2.78 12.18 -7.68
C PRO A 197 -3.96 11.38 -8.27
N VAL A 198 -3.75 10.62 -9.35
CA VAL A 198 -4.87 9.98 -10.08
C VAL A 198 -5.35 8.71 -9.38
N ILE A 199 -4.46 7.97 -8.72
CA ILE A 199 -4.79 6.66 -8.13
C ILE A 199 -4.79 6.75 -6.61
N MET A 200 -3.70 7.23 -6.02
CA MET A 200 -3.57 7.24 -4.57
C MET A 200 -4.64 8.11 -3.92
N LEU A 201 -4.89 9.32 -4.42
CA LEU A 201 -5.90 10.20 -3.80
C LEU A 201 -7.32 9.61 -3.81
N PRO A 202 -7.91 9.17 -4.95
CA PRO A 202 -9.25 8.59 -4.93
C PRO A 202 -9.35 7.32 -4.06
N VAL A 203 -8.34 6.46 -4.14
CA VAL A 203 -8.32 5.21 -3.35
C VAL A 203 -8.21 5.52 -1.86
N THR A 204 -7.31 6.44 -1.47
CA THR A 204 -7.19 6.87 -0.07
C THR A 204 -8.50 7.46 0.44
N LEU A 205 -9.23 8.25 -0.35
CA LEU A 205 -10.54 8.77 0.05
C LEU A 205 -11.54 7.64 0.33
N VAL A 206 -11.61 6.63 -0.53
CA VAL A 206 -12.48 5.46 -0.31
C VAL A 206 -12.07 4.70 0.94
N LEU A 207 -10.77 4.45 1.13
CA LEU A 207 -10.26 3.71 2.28
C LEU A 207 -10.44 4.49 3.59
N MET A 208 -10.22 5.80 3.59
CA MET A 208 -10.49 6.66 4.75
C MET A 208 -11.98 6.71 5.07
N GLY A 209 -12.84 6.79 4.05
CA GLY A 209 -14.29 6.69 4.22
C GLY A 209 -14.71 5.35 4.83
N ASN A 210 -14.10 4.26 4.39
CA ASN A 210 -14.36 2.92 4.95
C ASN A 210 -13.88 2.81 6.40
N LEU A 211 -12.69 3.33 6.70
CA LEU A 211 -12.16 3.35 8.06
C LEU A 211 -13.09 4.15 8.97
N TYR A 212 -13.50 5.35 8.56
CA TYR A 212 -14.45 6.17 9.30
C TYR A 212 -15.79 5.46 9.52
N TYR A 213 -16.34 4.83 8.47
CA TYR A 213 -17.56 4.02 8.55
C TYR A 213 -17.43 2.90 9.59
N LEU A 214 -16.31 2.16 9.57
CA LEU A 214 -16.05 1.05 10.48
C LEU A 214 -15.86 1.53 11.91
N LEU A 215 -15.05 2.56 12.14
CA LEU A 215 -14.80 3.08 13.49
C LEU A 215 -16.07 3.61 14.14
N ASN A 216 -16.81 4.47 13.43
CA ASN A 216 -18.08 4.99 13.94
C ASN A 216 -19.10 3.86 14.16
N GLY A 217 -19.14 2.87 13.27
CA GLY A 217 -19.98 1.70 13.43
C GLY A 217 -19.63 0.90 14.69
N ILE A 218 -18.33 0.64 14.92
CA ILE A 218 -17.85 -0.07 16.11
C ILE A 218 -18.27 0.68 17.37
N SER A 219 -17.93 1.97 17.47
CA SER A 219 -18.29 2.81 18.62
C SER A 219 -19.79 2.86 18.88
N ARG A 220 -20.63 2.98 17.83
CA ARG A 220 -22.09 2.96 17.95
C ARG A 220 -22.62 1.62 18.46
N ILE A 221 -22.06 0.51 17.99
CA ILE A 221 -22.54 -0.84 18.32
C ILE A 221 -22.10 -1.24 19.73
N THR A 222 -20.87 -0.92 20.12
CA THR A 222 -20.32 -1.21 21.45
C THR A 222 -20.76 -0.19 22.49
N GLU A 223 -21.24 0.98 22.08
CA GLU A 223 -21.54 2.13 22.94
C GLU A 223 -20.32 2.61 23.73
N LEU A 224 -19.13 2.37 23.17
CA LEU A 224 -17.85 2.80 23.72
C LEU A 224 -17.31 3.99 22.92
N PRO A 225 -16.71 4.98 23.58
CA PRO A 225 -15.97 6.02 22.88
C PRO A 225 -14.76 5.39 22.15
N LEU A 226 -14.37 5.97 21.01
CA LEU A 226 -13.30 5.41 20.17
C LEU A 226 -11.98 5.28 20.94
N GLU A 227 -11.73 6.21 21.85
CA GLU A 227 -10.54 6.26 22.70
C GLU A 227 -10.42 5.02 23.61
N GLU A 228 -11.54 4.44 24.04
CA GLU A 228 -11.56 3.21 24.84
C GLU A 228 -11.45 1.96 23.96
N VAL A 229 -11.96 2.02 22.73
CA VAL A 229 -11.84 0.93 21.75
C VAL A 229 -10.39 0.74 21.33
N PHE A 230 -9.65 1.83 21.16
CA PHE A 230 -8.23 1.79 20.82
C PHE A 230 -7.36 1.69 22.07
N LYS A 231 -6.38 0.78 22.04
CA LYS A 231 -5.30 0.77 23.03
C LYS A 231 -4.35 1.93 22.75
N LEU A 232 -4.75 3.16 23.08
CA LEU A 232 -3.79 4.22 23.32
C LEU A 232 -3.06 3.83 24.60
N LYS A 233 -1.97 3.08 24.43
CA LYS A 233 -1.11 2.68 25.53
C LYS A 233 -0.46 3.96 26.07
N ASP A 234 -1.04 4.53 27.11
CA ASP A 234 -0.38 5.56 27.90
C ASP A 234 0.92 4.95 28.45
N GLU A 235 2.06 5.25 27.81
CA GLU A 235 3.41 4.91 28.28
C GLU A 235 3.81 5.71 29.54
N GLN A 236 2.87 6.08 30.42
CA GLN A 236 3.14 6.88 31.62
C GLN A 236 2.68 6.27 32.95
N SER A 237 2.40 4.97 33.03
CA SER A 237 2.07 4.33 34.31
C SER A 237 2.90 3.08 34.63
N THR A 238 4.22 3.17 34.41
CA THR A 238 5.20 2.29 35.06
C THR A 238 6.26 3.09 35.80
N GLU A 239 5.85 3.94 36.73
CA GLU A 239 6.69 4.27 37.88
C GLU A 239 6.21 3.45 39.08
N PRO A 240 6.99 2.47 39.58
CA PRO A 240 6.72 1.91 40.88
C PRO A 240 7.02 2.98 41.93
N LYS A 241 6.00 3.35 42.70
CA LYS A 241 6.18 4.01 44.00
C LYS A 241 7.10 3.13 44.86
N SER A 242 8.30 3.62 45.14
CA SER A 242 9.08 3.25 46.33
C SER A 242 10.00 4.40 46.70
#